data_AF-A0A1B0AMG1-F1
#
_entry.id   AF-A0A1B0AMG1-F1
#
_cell.length_a   1.000
_cell.length_b   1.000
_cell.length_c   1.000
_cell.angle_alpha   90.00
_cell.angle_beta   90.00
_cell.angle_gamma   90.00
#
_symmetry.space_group_name_H-M   'P 1'
#
loop_
_entity.id
_entity.type
_entity.pdbx_description
1 polymer ?
#
loop_
_entity_poly.entity_id
_entity_poly.type
_entity_poly.pdbx_seq_one_letter_code
_entity_poly.pdbx_strand_id
1 'polypeptide(L)'
;MDFFPIIIRKWFAILQVHADDIKEKEELPKKKLRDPMKELREECSSEKDIFKLYDILIKCNDDVDSKAKTQESCEEQLFNFLQNRDDYLYKSLFDHSQ
;
A
#
# COMPACT_ATOMS: atom_id res chain seq x y z
N MET A 1 37.81 26.14 -18.70
CA MET A 1 36.61 26.80 -18.14
C MET A 1 36.08 25.82 -17.11
N ASP A 2 36.66 25.82 -15.92
CA ASP A 2 36.51 24.71 -14.97
C ASP A 2 36.20 25.30 -13.60
N PHE A 3 35.00 25.88 -13.53
CA PHE A 3 34.43 26.49 -12.33
C PHE A 3 33.01 25.94 -12.12
N PHE A 4 32.85 24.62 -12.22
CA PHE A 4 31.64 23.94 -11.73
C PHE A 4 31.99 23.19 -10.44
N PRO A 5 31.37 23.56 -9.31
CA PRO A 5 31.96 23.40 -7.99
C PRO A 5 31.90 21.95 -7.50
N ILE A 6 32.99 21.55 -6.83
CA ILE A 6 33.17 20.32 -6.02
C ILE A 6 31.97 20.04 -5.07
N ILE A 7 31.14 21.06 -4.80
CA ILE A 7 29.92 21.01 -3.99
C ILE A 7 28.87 20.05 -4.59
N ILE A 8 28.73 19.96 -5.92
CA ILE A 8 27.75 19.08 -6.56
C ILE A 8 28.11 17.61 -6.33
N ARG A 9 29.40 17.25 -6.40
CA ARG A 9 29.86 15.87 -6.14
C ARG A 9 29.65 15.44 -4.69
N LYS A 10 29.82 16.34 -3.73
CA LYS A 10 29.54 16.04 -2.31
C LYS A 10 28.05 15.87 -2.03
N TRP A 11 27.19 16.64 -2.69
CA TRP A 11 25.74 16.50 -2.57
C TRP A 11 25.21 15.19 -3.17
N PHE A 12 25.74 14.78 -4.32
CA PHE A 12 25.33 13.52 -4.95
C PHE A 12 25.79 12.27 -4.17
N ALA A 13 26.89 12.34 -3.41
CA ALA A 13 27.33 11.23 -2.56
C ALA A 13 26.39 10.97 -1.36
N ILE A 14 25.63 11.96 -0.92
CA ILE A 14 24.66 11.83 0.18
C ILE A 14 23.35 11.17 -0.30
N LEU A 15 23.07 11.16 -1.61
CA LEU A 15 21.83 10.63 -2.19
C LEU A 15 21.94 9.16 -2.67
N GLN A 16 23.10 8.49 -2.52
CA GLN A 16 23.18 7.04 -2.67
C GLN A 16 22.95 6.37 -1.31
N VAL A 17 21.68 6.31 -0.89
CA VAL A 17 21.22 5.35 0.11
C VAL A 17 21.60 3.96 -0.40
N HIS A 18 22.67 3.39 0.16
CA HIS A 18 23.01 1.98 0.01
C HIS A 18 21.98 1.19 0.80
N ALA A 19 21.03 0.55 0.10
CA ALA A 19 20.09 -0.38 0.72
C ALA A 19 20.74 -1.72 1.13
N ASP A 20 22.03 -1.92 0.81
CA ASP A 20 22.71 -3.22 0.92
C ASP A 20 23.78 -3.31 2.01
N ASP A 21 23.66 -2.55 3.11
CA ASP A 21 24.50 -2.73 4.30
C ASP A 21 23.67 -3.11 5.54
N ILE A 22 22.80 -4.13 5.44
CA ILE A 22 22.31 -4.84 6.62
C ILE A 22 23.34 -5.90 6.98
N LYS A 23 24.35 -5.48 7.76
CA LYS A 23 25.26 -6.38 8.46
C LYS A 23 24.47 -7.30 9.40
N GLU A 24 24.66 -8.60 9.19
CA GLU A 24 24.54 -9.72 10.13
C GLU A 24 23.55 -9.51 11.29
N LYS A 25 22.32 -10.02 11.12
CA LYS A 25 21.35 -10.17 12.21
C LYS A 25 21.88 -11.20 13.21
N GLU A 26 22.32 -10.74 14.38
CA GLU A 26 22.00 -11.48 15.60
C GLU A 26 20.48 -11.68 15.61
N GLU A 27 20.02 -12.93 15.42
CA GLU A 27 18.61 -13.29 15.56
C GLU A 27 18.22 -13.20 17.04
N LEU A 28 18.05 -11.97 17.54
CA LEU A 28 17.19 -11.73 18.70
C LEU A 28 15.85 -12.43 18.40
N PRO A 29 15.25 -13.19 19.33
CA PRO A 29 13.97 -13.81 19.07
C PRO A 29 12.97 -12.70 18.75
N LYS A 30 12.69 -12.51 17.45
CA LYS A 30 11.63 -11.61 17.01
C LYS A 30 10.36 -12.23 17.55
N LYS A 31 9.88 -11.71 18.68
CA LYS A 31 8.46 -11.84 19.02
C LYS A 31 7.73 -11.51 17.73
N LYS A 32 6.92 -12.45 17.23
CA LYS A 32 6.10 -12.22 16.04
C LYS A 32 5.30 -10.96 16.33
N LEU A 33 5.73 -9.83 15.79
CA LEU A 33 5.00 -8.59 15.85
C LEU A 33 3.72 -8.85 15.06
N ARG A 34 2.59 -8.97 15.76
CA ARG A 34 1.30 -9.07 15.10
C ARG A 34 1.00 -7.71 14.48
N ASP A 35 0.61 -7.71 13.21
CA ASP A 35 0.14 -6.53 12.51
C ASP A 35 -1.40 -6.50 12.61
N PRO A 36 -1.98 -5.73 13.56
CA PRO A 36 -3.42 -5.65 13.72
C PRO A 36 -4.12 -5.13 12.46
N MET A 37 -3.43 -4.34 11.63
CA MET A 37 -3.99 -3.84 10.37
C MET A 37 -4.28 -4.98 9.38
N LYS A 38 -3.44 -6.03 9.37
CA LYS A 38 -3.65 -7.19 8.50
C LYS A 38 -4.86 -8.01 8.95
N GLU A 39 -5.01 -8.21 10.25
CA GLU A 39 -6.12 -8.96 10.84
C GLU A 39 -7.46 -8.24 10.58
N LEU A 40 -7.49 -6.92 10.80
CA LEU A 40 -8.70 -6.12 10.62
C LEU A 40 -9.09 -5.94 9.15
N ARG A 41 -8.14 -5.92 8.21
CA ARG A 41 -8.46 -5.67 6.79
C ARG A 41 -9.48 -6.67 6.22
N GLU A 42 -9.39 -7.94 6.60
CA GLU A 42 -10.33 -8.97 6.15
C GLU A 42 -11.72 -8.75 6.75
N GLU A 43 -11.79 -8.46 8.05
CA GLU A 43 -13.03 -8.14 8.76
C GLU A 43 -13.72 -6.91 8.17
N CYS A 44 -12.96 -5.82 7.96
CA CYS A 44 -13.45 -4.57 7.37
C CYS A 44 -14.04 -4.76 5.98
N SER A 45 -13.49 -5.71 5.20
CA SER A 45 -13.94 -5.98 3.83
C SER A 45 -15.24 -6.80 3.78
N SER A 46 -15.64 -7.41 4.90
CA SER A 46 -16.85 -8.23 5.02
C SER A 46 -18.10 -7.46 5.46
N GLU A 47 -17.93 -6.19 5.83
CA GLU A 47 -19.04 -5.28 6.11
C GLU A 47 -19.94 -5.16 4.86
N LYS A 48 -21.26 -5.17 5.06
CA LYS A 48 -22.23 -5.39 3.98
C LYS A 48 -22.17 -4.33 2.88
N ASP A 49 -21.92 -3.07 3.23
CA ASP A 49 -21.85 -1.98 2.26
C ASP A 49 -20.47 -1.92 1.59
N ILE A 50 -19.40 -2.22 2.31
CA ILE A 50 -18.05 -2.35 1.74
C ILE A 50 -17.95 -3.55 0.78
N PHE A 51 -18.59 -4.68 1.13
CA PHE A 51 -18.61 -5.88 0.30
C PHE A 51 -19.31 -5.63 -1.04
N LYS A 52 -20.38 -4.83 -1.08
CA LYS A 52 -21.02 -4.43 -2.34
C LYS A 52 -20.08 -3.63 -3.25
N LEU A 53 -19.25 -2.76 -2.68
CA LEU A 53 -18.26 -2.00 -3.45
C LEU A 53 -17.19 -2.94 -4.04
N TYR A 54 -16.83 -3.98 -3.30
CA TYR A 54 -15.98 -5.04 -3.81
C TYR A 54 -16.64 -5.81 -4.96
N ASP A 55 -17.91 -6.20 -4.84
CA ASP A 55 -18.65 -6.85 -5.94
C ASP A 55 -18.71 -5.98 -7.21
N ILE A 56 -18.90 -4.66 -7.04
CA ILE A 56 -18.90 -3.70 -8.15
C ILE A 56 -17.51 -3.63 -8.81
N LEU A 57 -16.43 -3.59 -8.01
CA LEU A 57 -15.06 -3.62 -8.51
C LEU A 57 -14.78 -4.90 -9.30
N ILE A 58 -15.15 -6.07 -8.77
CA ILE A 58 -14.96 -7.35 -9.44
C ILE A 58 -15.71 -7.39 -10.76
N LYS A 59 -16.99 -6.97 -10.77
CA LYS A 59 -17.77 -6.90 -12.00
C LYS A 59 -17.13 -5.98 -13.04
N CYS A 60 -16.60 -4.82 -12.64
CA CYS A 60 -15.89 -3.95 -13.55
C CYS A 60 -14.66 -4.64 -14.15
N ASN A 61 -13.86 -5.33 -13.33
CA ASN A 61 -12.67 -6.03 -13.82
C ASN A 61 -13.06 -7.12 -14.82
N ASP A 62 -14.09 -7.91 -14.53
CA ASP A 62 -14.59 -8.95 -15.45
C ASP A 62 -15.03 -8.33 -16.80
N ASP A 63 -15.74 -7.20 -16.74
CA ASP A 63 -16.22 -6.50 -17.94
C ASP A 63 -15.06 -5.90 -18.75
N VAL A 64 -14.06 -5.30 -18.10
CA VAL A 64 -12.87 -4.72 -18.75
C VAL A 64 -11.97 -5.80 -19.34
N ASP A 65 -11.70 -6.88 -18.60
CA ASP A 65 -10.86 -8.00 -19.03
C ASP A 65 -11.49 -8.77 -20.18
N SER A 66 -12.83 -8.74 -20.31
CA SER A 66 -13.54 -9.36 -21.44
C SER A 66 -13.32 -8.62 -22.78
N LYS A 67 -12.82 -7.38 -22.76
CA LYS A 67 -12.68 -6.54 -23.95
C LYS A 67 -11.30 -6.69 -24.58
N ALA A 68 -11.26 -7.10 -25.86
CA ALA A 68 -10.00 -7.25 -26.60
C ALA A 68 -9.20 -5.93 -26.77
N LYS A 69 -9.88 -4.78 -26.77
CA LYS A 69 -9.25 -3.45 -26.79
C LYS A 69 -10.21 -2.44 -26.16
N THR A 70 -9.82 -1.88 -25.02
CA THR A 70 -10.58 -0.85 -24.30
C THR A 70 -9.63 0.19 -23.69
N GLN A 71 -10.13 1.39 -23.45
CA GLN A 71 -9.47 2.42 -22.64
C GLN A 71 -10.12 2.57 -21.26
N GLU A 72 -11.18 1.82 -21.01
CA GLU A 72 -11.84 1.80 -19.71
C GLU A 72 -10.90 1.24 -18.64
N SER A 73 -11.02 1.76 -17.42
CA SER A 73 -10.32 1.27 -16.24
C SER A 73 -11.31 1.17 -15.08
N CYS A 74 -10.94 0.37 -14.07
CA CYS A 74 -11.73 0.19 -12.85
C CYS A 74 -11.18 1.01 -11.67
N GLU A 75 -10.46 2.10 -11.96
CA GLU A 75 -9.82 2.93 -10.93
C GLU A 75 -10.84 3.58 -10.01
N GLU A 76 -11.96 4.05 -10.55
CA GLU A 76 -13.03 4.67 -9.75
C GLU A 76 -13.61 3.67 -8.73
N GLN A 77 -13.94 2.46 -9.18
CA GLN A 77 -14.48 1.39 -8.34
C GLN A 77 -13.45 0.97 -7.28
N LEU A 78 -12.18 0.92 -7.66
CA LEU A 78 -11.08 0.62 -6.74
C LEU A 78 -10.96 1.70 -5.66
N PHE A 79 -10.93 2.98 -6.02
CA PHE A 79 -10.82 4.06 -5.04
C PHE A 79 -12.05 4.11 -4.13
N ASN A 80 -13.24 3.91 -4.66
CA ASN A 80 -14.47 3.83 -3.86
C ASN A 80 -14.41 2.70 -2.82
N PHE A 81 -14.00 1.50 -3.24
CA PHE A 81 -13.83 0.38 -2.32
C PHE A 81 -12.74 0.66 -1.25
N LEU A 82 -11.57 1.15 -1.68
CA LEU A 82 -10.46 1.44 -0.79
C LEU A 82 -10.81 2.50 0.24
N GLN A 83 -11.41 3.61 -0.18
CA GLN A 83 -11.78 4.70 0.73
C GLN A 83 -12.74 4.23 1.82
N ASN A 84 -13.81 3.51 1.45
CA ASN A 84 -14.79 3.03 2.42
C ASN A 84 -14.21 1.97 3.36
N ARG A 85 -13.41 1.03 2.82
CA ARG A 85 -12.73 0.02 3.65
C ARG A 85 -11.75 0.67 4.62
N ASP A 86 -10.95 1.61 4.13
CA ASP A 86 -9.90 2.23 4.93
C ASP A 86 -10.49 3.18 5.98
N ASP A 87 -11.57 3.91 5.68
CA ASP A 87 -12.31 4.71 6.67
C ASP A 87 -12.84 3.87 7.84
N TYR A 88 -13.29 2.65 7.56
CA TYR A 88 -13.71 1.69 8.59
C TYR A 88 -12.52 1.07 9.32
N LEU A 89 -11.46 0.73 8.59
CA LEU A 89 -10.22 0.19 9.15
C LEU A 89 -9.57 1.17 10.11
N TYR A 90 -9.51 2.47 9.78
CA TYR A 90 -8.93 3.48 10.67
C TYR A 90 -9.70 3.56 11.99
N LYS A 91 -11.04 3.58 11.93
CA LYS A 91 -11.87 3.56 13.14
C LYS A 91 -11.55 2.35 14.03
N SER A 92 -11.45 1.17 13.42
CA SER A 92 -11.21 -0.08 14.15
C SER A 92 -9.76 -0.21 14.63
N LEU A 93 -8.78 0.21 13.84
CA LEU A 93 -7.35 0.06 14.15
C LEU A 93 -6.96 0.84 15.40
N PHE A 94 -7.47 2.06 15.56
CA PHE A 94 -7.16 2.89 16.72
C PHE A 94 -7.80 2.37 18.03
N ASP A 95 -8.87 1.59 17.92
CA ASP A 95 -9.45 0.86 19.07
C ASP A 95 -8.54 -0.32 19.49
N HIS A 96 -7.79 -0.91 18.55
CA HIS A 96 -6.88 -2.03 18.80
C HIS A 96 -5.45 -1.64 19.20
N SER A 97 -5.07 -0.36 19.07
CA SER A 97 -3.70 0.12 19.26
C SER A 97 -3.44 0.83 20.60
N GLN A 98 -4.29 0.64 21.62
CA GLN A 98 -4.07 1.11 23.00
C GLN A 98 -3.41 0.04 23.86
#